data_AF-A0A350ATP0-F1
#
_entry.id   AF-A0A350ATP0-F1
#
_cell.length_a   1.000
_cell.length_b   1.000
_cell.length_c   1.000
_cell.angle_alpha   90.00
_cell.angle_beta   90.00
_cell.angle_gamma   90.00
#
_symmetry.space_group_name_H-M   'P 1'
#
loop_
_entity.id
_entity.type
_entity.pdbx_description
1 polymer ?
#
loop_
_entity_poly.entity_id
_entity_poly.type
_entity_poly.pdbx_seq_one_letter_code
_entity_poly.pdbx_strand_id
1 'polypeptide(L)'
;MSENSFLSPFLEKLGSFMPNAIAALIVLILGIILAGAVRKGVAYLLGKIKVDERINKDREQTLKVEGPIATFVYYLALLFVLLLVLSVLGINDVLAPLQDMFDEFVSYIPNLIAAGVIGFAGFIIARIVSAVVGAAAKGIDVLSKKIGLGENISLSKLVQQLVFLFIFVPILIVALDALEMSAISDPATGMLNELLAAIPEIIGAGIIIAVFFLVGKFVVSMLVELLKNIGADQLPAKLGLAPVVGEDFSLSKLTGSVVFFFIMFTAVISALEKLNMVEIASVLSDLLVLGGQIVLGLLILAVGNYFANLAHKLLSQGENNAALATIARYAILALVLAIGLNAMGIADTIVHLAFGLSLGAIAIAVALSFGLGGREAAGKQMEYILSKFRKDS
;
A
#
# COMPACT_ATOMS: atom_id res chain seq x y z
N MET A 1 14.93 41.85 71.80
CA MET A 1 14.53 41.93 70.38
C MET A 1 13.08 42.36 70.36
N SER A 2 12.80 43.57 69.89
CA SER A 2 11.48 44.20 69.96
C SER A 2 10.49 43.55 68.99
N GLU A 3 9.25 43.34 69.43
CA GLU A 3 8.10 42.84 68.63
C GLU A 3 7.86 43.63 67.32
N ASN A 4 8.41 44.85 67.21
CA ASN A 4 8.23 45.72 66.06
C ASN A 4 9.05 45.31 64.81
N SER A 5 9.98 44.35 64.92
CA SER A 5 10.79 43.87 63.79
C SER A 5 10.06 42.89 62.86
N PHE A 6 9.01 42.21 63.34
CA PHE A 6 8.22 41.27 62.54
C PHE A 6 7.03 41.95 61.86
N LEU A 7 6.46 42.96 62.53
CA LEU A 7 5.30 43.69 62.04
C LEU A 7 5.64 44.75 61.00
N SER A 8 6.86 45.29 60.98
CA SER A 8 7.25 46.34 60.03
C SER A 8 7.17 45.89 58.55
N PRO A 9 7.74 44.74 58.14
CA PRO A 9 7.63 44.27 56.75
C PRO A 9 6.18 43.93 56.36
N PHE A 10 5.36 43.49 57.31
CA PHE A 10 3.96 43.17 57.09
C PHE A 10 3.09 44.43 56.95
N LEU A 11 3.32 45.43 57.80
CA LEU A 11 2.65 46.74 57.75
C LEU A 11 3.07 47.54 56.50
N GLU A 12 4.33 47.42 56.08
CA GLU A 12 4.85 48.02 54.85
C GLU A 12 4.22 47.37 53.60
N LYS A 13 4.09 46.03 53.58
CA LYS A 13 3.31 45.34 52.55
C LYS A 13 1.84 45.77 52.57
N LEU A 14 1.17 45.78 53.73
CA LEU A 14 -0.23 46.23 53.84
C LEU A 14 -0.44 47.69 53.42
N GLY A 15 0.53 48.56 53.69
CA GLY A 15 0.53 49.95 53.25
C GLY A 15 0.56 50.09 51.72
N SER A 16 1.28 49.19 51.04
CA SER A 16 1.35 49.15 49.56
C SER A 16 0.16 48.44 48.90
N PHE A 17 -0.50 47.49 49.59
CA PHE A 17 -1.68 46.78 49.06
C PHE A 17 -2.93 47.65 48.96
N MET A 18 -3.10 48.61 49.88
CA MET A 18 -4.29 49.47 49.90
C MET A 18 -4.42 50.35 48.64
N PRO A 19 -3.37 51.09 48.19
CA PRO A 19 -3.41 51.81 46.92
C PRO A 19 -3.59 50.90 45.70
N ASN A 20 -2.88 49.76 45.65
CA ASN A 20 -2.94 48.84 44.51
C ASN A 20 -4.30 48.15 44.38
N ALA A 21 -4.96 47.85 45.49
CA ALA A 21 -6.32 47.30 45.48
C ALA A 21 -7.35 48.30 44.92
N ILE A 22 -7.22 49.58 45.28
CA ILE A 22 -8.09 50.64 44.74
C ILE A 22 -7.81 50.83 43.25
N ALA A 23 -6.53 50.87 42.84
CA ALA A 23 -6.15 50.96 41.43
C ALA A 23 -6.68 49.76 40.63
N ALA A 24 -6.57 48.55 41.15
CA ALA A 24 -7.07 47.32 40.53
C ALA A 24 -8.60 47.33 40.39
N LEU A 25 -9.35 47.84 41.39
CA LEU A 25 -10.80 48.02 41.30
C LEU A 25 -11.21 49.01 40.20
N ILE A 26 -10.50 50.15 40.10
CA ILE A 26 -10.74 51.14 39.05
C ILE A 26 -10.51 50.50 37.67
N VAL A 27 -9.39 49.79 37.52
CA VAL A 27 -9.05 49.07 36.28
C VAL A 27 -10.11 48.03 35.93
N LEU A 28 -10.60 47.25 36.90
CA LEU A 28 -11.63 46.24 36.66
C LEU A 28 -12.93 46.86 36.14
N ILE A 29 -13.39 47.95 36.79
CA ILE A 29 -14.62 48.64 36.40
C ILE A 29 -14.48 49.22 34.97
N LEU A 30 -13.38 49.93 34.71
CA LEU A 30 -13.11 50.49 33.38
C LEU A 30 -12.95 49.39 32.32
N GLY A 31 -12.27 48.30 32.68
CA GLY A 31 -12.01 47.17 31.79
C GLY A 31 -13.28 46.42 31.38
N ILE A 32 -14.23 46.20 32.29
CA ILE A 32 -15.53 45.56 31.95
C ILE A 32 -16.31 46.42 30.95
N ILE A 33 -16.30 47.75 31.14
CA ILE A 33 -16.95 48.69 30.21
C ILE A 33 -16.28 48.62 28.82
N LEU A 34 -14.95 48.63 28.78
CA LEU A 34 -14.18 48.50 27.54
C LEU A 34 -14.44 47.15 26.85
N ALA A 35 -14.40 46.03 27.57
CA ALA A 35 -14.70 44.70 27.02
C ALA A 35 -16.12 44.64 26.43
N GLY A 36 -17.10 45.26 27.10
CA GLY A 36 -18.46 45.41 26.59
C GLY A 36 -18.54 46.23 25.30
N ALA A 37 -17.73 47.29 25.17
CA ALA A 37 -17.63 48.07 23.95
C ALA A 37 -17.00 47.27 22.80
N VAL A 38 -15.91 46.53 23.06
CA VAL A 38 -15.26 45.63 22.10
C VAL A 38 -16.26 44.60 21.57
N ARG A 39 -17.04 43.96 22.47
CA ARG A 39 -18.11 43.01 22.09
C ARG A 39 -19.09 43.60 21.08
N LYS A 40 -19.60 44.80 21.37
CA LYS A 40 -20.55 45.50 20.49
C LYS A 40 -19.92 45.84 19.15
N GLY A 41 -18.67 46.29 19.14
CA GLY A 41 -17.91 46.55 17.92
C GLY A 41 -17.75 45.30 17.04
N VAL A 42 -17.34 44.18 17.63
CA VAL A 42 -17.20 42.90 16.92
C VAL A 42 -18.54 42.41 16.38
N ALA A 43 -19.60 42.41 17.20
CA ALA A 43 -20.94 42.03 16.75
C ALA A 43 -21.43 42.89 15.57
N TYR A 44 -21.18 44.21 15.63
CA TYR A 44 -21.53 45.12 14.55
C TYR A 44 -20.76 44.84 13.25
N LEU A 45 -19.44 44.60 13.34
CA LEU A 45 -18.61 44.28 12.18
C LEU A 45 -19.02 42.95 11.53
N LEU A 46 -19.26 41.91 12.34
CA LEU A 46 -19.68 40.60 11.84
C LEU A 46 -21.05 40.68 11.15
N GLY A 47 -22.02 41.38 11.74
CA GLY A 47 -23.33 41.60 11.13
C GLY A 47 -23.26 42.43 9.84
N LYS A 48 -22.33 43.39 9.74
CA LYS A 48 -22.09 44.16 8.52
C LYS A 48 -21.53 43.30 7.38
N ILE A 49 -20.71 42.30 7.70
CA ILE A 49 -20.15 41.34 6.74
C ILE A 49 -21.17 40.25 6.37
N LYS A 50 -22.28 40.14 7.13
CA LYS A 50 -23.35 39.16 6.95
C LYS A 50 -22.82 37.73 7.04
N VAL A 51 -22.03 37.47 8.07
CA VAL A 51 -21.33 36.19 8.25
C VAL A 51 -22.33 35.04 8.39
N ASP A 52 -23.40 35.24 9.17
CA ASP A 52 -24.44 34.23 9.37
C ASP A 52 -25.15 33.87 8.04
N GLU A 53 -25.45 34.86 7.19
CA GLU A 53 -26.11 34.62 5.89
C GLU A 53 -25.20 33.85 4.93
N ARG A 54 -23.89 34.18 4.90
CA ARG A 54 -22.93 33.52 4.01
C ARG A 54 -22.68 32.05 4.38
N ILE A 55 -22.68 31.73 5.68
CA ILE A 55 -22.47 30.37 6.18
C ILE A 55 -23.73 29.50 5.97
N ASN A 56 -24.91 30.10 6.10
CA ASN A 56 -26.18 29.37 6.00
C ASN A 56 -26.71 29.22 4.57
N LYS A 57 -26.03 29.76 3.56
CA LYS A 57 -26.51 29.82 2.16
C LYS A 57 -26.89 28.45 1.57
N ASP A 58 -26.22 27.38 1.99
CA ASP A 58 -26.41 26.01 1.49
C ASP A 58 -26.72 25.00 2.63
N ARG A 59 -27.16 25.47 3.81
CA ARG A 59 -27.46 24.62 4.97
C ARG A 59 -28.95 24.63 5.33
N GLU A 60 -29.51 23.45 5.59
CA GLU A 60 -30.90 23.30 6.05
C GLU A 60 -31.13 23.79 7.49
N GLN A 61 -30.08 23.80 8.33
CA GLN A 61 -30.13 24.30 9.71
C GLN A 61 -29.36 25.61 9.84
N THR A 62 -30.03 26.65 10.36
CA THR A 62 -29.45 27.97 10.54
C THR A 62 -28.52 28.02 11.74
N LEU A 63 -27.23 28.24 11.50
CA LEU A 63 -26.24 28.49 12.54
C LEU A 63 -26.07 29.99 12.74
N LYS A 64 -26.23 30.47 13.99
CA LYS A 64 -25.94 31.85 14.39
C LYS A 64 -24.56 31.89 15.04
N VAL A 65 -23.54 32.29 14.29
CA VAL A 65 -22.15 32.32 14.78
C VAL A 65 -21.73 33.71 15.26
N GLU A 66 -22.39 34.77 14.78
CA GLU A 66 -22.09 36.15 15.16
C GLU A 66 -22.17 36.39 16.69
N GLY A 67 -23.25 35.90 17.31
CA GLY A 67 -23.48 36.02 18.75
C GLY A 67 -22.46 35.29 19.62
N PRO A 68 -22.23 33.98 19.39
CA PRO A 68 -21.19 33.22 20.09
C PRO A 68 -19.79 33.83 19.93
N ILE A 69 -19.39 34.24 18.72
CA ILE A 69 -18.06 34.84 18.48
C ILE A 69 -17.90 36.15 19.24
N ALA A 70 -18.88 37.06 19.15
CA ALA A 70 -18.81 38.33 19.90
C ALA A 70 -18.75 38.09 21.42
N THR A 71 -19.47 37.08 21.91
CA THR A 71 -19.45 36.69 23.32
C THR A 71 -18.12 36.08 23.74
N PHE A 72 -17.50 35.27 22.89
CA PHE A 72 -16.15 34.76 23.09
C PHE A 72 -15.12 35.90 23.19
N VAL A 73 -15.17 36.86 22.27
CA VAL A 73 -14.26 38.03 22.30
C VAL A 73 -14.46 38.88 23.56
N TYR A 74 -15.70 38.99 24.06
CA TYR A 74 -15.95 39.63 25.36
C TYR A 74 -15.21 38.94 26.50
N TYR A 75 -15.31 37.62 26.59
CA TYR A 75 -14.61 36.86 27.63
C TYR A 75 -13.10 36.91 27.48
N LEU A 76 -12.58 36.93 26.26
CA LEU A 76 -11.16 37.13 26.00
C LEU A 76 -10.68 38.52 26.43
N ALA A 77 -11.43 39.58 26.09
CA ALA A 77 -11.13 40.93 26.54
C ALA A 77 -11.24 41.06 28.07
N LEU A 78 -12.22 40.38 28.69
CA LEU A 78 -12.36 40.31 30.14
C LEU A 78 -11.20 39.56 30.80
N LEU A 79 -10.71 38.49 30.16
CA LEU A 79 -9.52 37.76 30.61
C LEU A 79 -8.29 38.67 30.60
N PHE A 80 -8.10 39.47 29.53
CA PHE A 80 -7.03 40.47 29.49
C PHE A 80 -7.16 41.51 30.61
N VAL A 81 -8.38 42.03 30.82
CA VAL A 81 -8.66 42.96 31.93
C VAL A 81 -8.33 42.30 33.27
N LEU A 82 -8.67 41.03 33.46
CA LEU A 82 -8.34 40.28 34.67
C LEU A 82 -6.82 40.17 34.84
N LEU A 83 -6.07 39.80 33.80
CA LEU A 83 -4.60 39.78 33.84
C LEU A 83 -4.01 41.15 34.21
N LEU A 84 -4.57 42.24 33.66
CA LEU A 84 -4.16 43.61 33.97
C LEU A 84 -4.46 44.00 35.42
N VAL A 85 -5.64 43.65 35.93
CA VAL A 85 -6.03 43.84 37.34
C VAL A 85 -5.06 43.11 38.26
N LEU A 86 -4.74 41.84 37.96
CA LEU A 86 -3.82 41.04 38.76
C LEU A 86 -2.36 41.54 38.66
N SER A 87 -1.96 42.09 37.51
CA SER A 87 -0.68 42.81 37.36
C SER A 87 -0.62 44.06 38.24
N VAL A 88 -1.70 44.85 38.31
CA VAL A 88 -1.76 46.04 39.19
C VAL A 88 -1.70 45.65 40.68
N LEU A 89 -2.17 44.46 41.03
CA LEU A 89 -2.03 43.90 42.37
C LEU A 89 -0.61 43.41 42.70
N GLY A 90 0.33 43.45 41.75
CA GLY A 90 1.73 43.07 41.96
C GLY A 90 2.00 41.56 41.94
N ILE A 91 1.17 40.78 41.25
CA ILE A 91 1.27 39.31 41.17
C ILE A 91 2.00 38.86 39.88
N ASN A 92 2.80 39.75 39.28
CA ASN A 92 3.38 39.59 37.94
C ASN A 92 4.16 38.29 37.73
N ASP A 93 4.96 37.86 38.71
CA ASP A 93 5.82 36.68 38.59
C ASP A 93 5.04 35.36 38.43
N VAL A 94 3.82 35.29 38.98
CA VAL A 94 2.96 34.10 38.90
C VAL A 94 2.12 34.11 37.61
N LEU A 95 1.96 35.28 36.99
CA LEU A 95 1.11 35.48 35.82
C LEU A 95 1.87 35.47 34.51
N ALA A 96 3.20 35.57 34.54
CA ALA A 96 4.04 35.60 33.35
C ALA A 96 3.67 34.50 32.33
N PRO A 97 3.53 33.21 32.70
CA PRO A 97 3.11 32.19 31.72
C PRO A 97 1.72 32.42 31.11
N LEU A 98 0.77 32.96 31.88
CA LEU A 98 -0.57 33.27 31.37
C LEU A 98 -0.58 34.51 30.47
N GLN A 99 0.27 35.48 30.78
CA GLN A 99 0.48 36.67 29.96
C GLN A 99 1.16 36.29 28.64
N ASP A 100 2.19 35.44 28.68
CA ASP A 100 2.88 34.93 27.48
C ASP A 100 1.91 34.19 26.55
N MET A 101 1.03 33.33 27.10
CA MET A 101 -0.02 32.66 26.32
C MET A 101 -1.04 33.63 25.71
N PHE A 102 -1.39 34.71 26.43
CA PHE A 102 -2.29 35.72 25.90
C PHE A 102 -1.62 36.53 24.78
N ASP A 103 -0.37 36.92 24.98
CA ASP A 103 0.41 37.68 24.00
C ASP A 103 0.65 36.85 22.73
N GLU A 104 0.96 35.56 22.86
CA GLU A 104 1.04 34.60 21.75
C GLU A 104 -0.33 34.44 21.05
N PHE A 105 -1.44 34.35 21.80
CA PHE A 105 -2.77 34.30 21.19
C PHE A 105 -3.07 35.57 20.36
N VAL A 106 -2.69 36.75 20.86
CA VAL A 106 -2.90 38.01 20.15
C VAL A 106 -2.02 38.11 18.91
N SER A 107 -0.78 37.60 18.95
CA SER A 107 0.11 37.59 17.79
C SER A 107 -0.39 36.68 16.66
N TYR A 108 -1.17 35.63 16.96
CA TYR A 108 -1.85 34.84 15.93
C TYR A 108 -2.98 35.60 15.21
N ILE A 109 -3.52 36.71 15.73
CA ILE A 109 -4.63 37.43 15.09
C ILE A 109 -4.23 38.01 13.70
N PRO A 110 -3.12 38.77 13.56
CA PRO A 110 -2.61 39.16 12.25
C PRO A 110 -2.39 37.99 11.30
N ASN A 111 -1.79 36.90 11.78
CA ASN A 111 -1.49 35.69 11.01
C ASN A 111 -2.78 34.99 10.54
N LEU A 112 -3.80 34.94 11.38
CA LEU A 112 -5.13 34.43 11.04
C LEU A 112 -5.81 35.24 9.94
N ILE A 113 -5.67 36.56 9.97
CA ILE A 113 -6.18 37.43 8.92
C ILE A 113 -5.40 37.21 7.62
N ALA A 114 -4.06 37.15 7.68
CA ALA A 114 -3.21 36.90 6.52
C ALA A 114 -3.54 35.54 5.86
N ALA A 115 -3.59 34.47 6.65
CA ALA A 115 -3.99 33.13 6.21
C ALA A 115 -5.40 33.13 5.61
N GLY A 116 -6.35 33.79 6.25
CA GLY A 116 -7.73 33.91 5.75
C GLY A 116 -7.80 34.61 4.39
N VAL A 117 -7.04 35.69 4.21
CA VAL A 117 -6.95 36.42 2.93
C VAL A 117 -6.29 35.54 1.85
N ILE A 118 -5.17 34.89 2.17
CA ILE A 118 -4.45 34.00 1.25
C ILE A 118 -5.36 32.84 0.81
N GLY A 119 -5.98 32.15 1.77
CA GLY A 119 -6.87 31.04 1.49
C GLY A 119 -8.09 31.45 0.67
N PHE A 120 -8.71 32.60 0.97
CA PHE A 120 -9.86 33.10 0.21
C PHE A 120 -9.49 33.53 -1.21
N ALA A 121 -8.41 34.31 -1.36
CA ALA A 121 -7.90 34.70 -2.68
C ALA A 121 -7.51 33.47 -3.50
N GLY A 122 -6.82 32.52 -2.87
CA GLY A 122 -6.43 31.26 -3.48
C GLY A 122 -7.59 30.39 -3.93
N PHE A 123 -8.63 30.29 -3.11
CA PHE A 123 -9.86 29.59 -3.47
C PHE A 123 -10.50 30.18 -4.73
N ILE A 124 -10.57 31.51 -4.83
CA ILE A 124 -11.10 32.19 -6.02
C ILE A 124 -10.23 31.87 -7.23
N ILE A 125 -8.90 31.99 -7.11
CA ILE A 125 -7.96 31.68 -8.19
C ILE A 125 -8.12 30.24 -8.66
N ALA A 126 -8.09 29.26 -7.74
CA ALA A 126 -8.25 27.85 -8.04
C ALA A 126 -9.58 27.57 -8.75
N ARG A 127 -10.68 28.22 -8.32
CA ARG A 127 -12.00 28.07 -8.94
C ARG A 127 -12.06 28.65 -10.35
N ILE A 128 -11.44 29.80 -10.58
CA ILE A 128 -11.38 30.42 -11.91
C ILE A 128 -10.55 29.55 -12.85
N VAL A 129 -9.32 29.19 -12.45
CA VAL A 129 -8.41 28.40 -13.30
C VAL A 129 -9.00 27.03 -13.61
N SER A 130 -9.56 26.34 -12.62
CA SER A 130 -10.20 25.04 -12.84
C SER A 130 -11.40 25.12 -13.79
N ALA A 131 -12.23 26.16 -13.70
CA ALA A 131 -13.34 26.35 -14.63
C ALA A 131 -12.86 26.58 -16.07
N VAL A 132 -11.77 27.35 -16.25
CA VAL A 132 -11.16 27.57 -17.57
C VAL A 132 -10.61 26.28 -18.16
N VAL A 133 -9.82 25.52 -17.37
CA VAL A 133 -9.25 24.24 -17.84
C VAL A 133 -10.33 23.19 -18.09
N GLY A 134 -11.35 23.11 -17.24
CA GLY A 134 -12.51 22.23 -17.43
C GLY A 134 -13.31 22.56 -18.70
N ALA A 135 -13.46 23.84 -19.03
CA ALA A 135 -14.10 24.26 -20.28
C ALA A 135 -13.29 23.83 -21.51
N ALA A 136 -11.95 23.95 -21.46
CA ALA A 136 -11.06 23.48 -22.52
C ALA A 136 -11.07 21.95 -22.67
N ALA A 137 -11.20 21.22 -21.55
CA ALA A 137 -11.23 19.76 -21.51
C ALA A 137 -12.50 19.12 -22.09
N LYS A 138 -13.55 19.90 -22.41
CA LYS A 138 -14.78 19.38 -23.04
C LYS A 138 -14.54 18.65 -24.36
N GLY A 139 -13.45 18.97 -25.09
CA GLY A 139 -13.06 18.24 -26.30
C GLY A 139 -12.72 16.77 -26.03
N ILE A 140 -12.22 16.44 -24.82
CA ILE A 140 -11.86 15.09 -24.41
C ILE A 140 -13.12 14.25 -24.12
N ASP A 141 -14.21 14.87 -23.64
CA ASP A 141 -15.49 14.17 -23.44
C ASP A 141 -16.07 13.62 -24.75
N VAL A 142 -15.82 14.29 -25.89
CA VAL A 142 -16.24 13.83 -27.21
C VAL A 142 -15.50 12.56 -27.61
N LEU A 143 -14.20 12.47 -27.29
CA LEU A 143 -13.38 11.27 -27.49
C LEU A 143 -13.81 10.14 -26.56
N SER A 144 -14.11 10.45 -25.29
CA SER A 144 -14.63 9.49 -24.30
C SER A 144 -15.89 8.77 -24.79
N LYS A 145 -16.85 9.54 -25.31
CA LYS A 145 -18.09 9.01 -25.87
C LYS A 145 -17.86 8.08 -27.08
N LYS A 146 -16.85 8.37 -27.91
CA LYS A 146 -16.50 7.51 -29.05
C LYS A 146 -15.83 6.19 -28.64
N ILE A 147 -15.18 6.16 -27.47
CA ILE A 147 -14.48 4.99 -26.93
C ILE A 147 -15.42 4.12 -26.07
N GLY A 148 -16.66 4.57 -25.83
CA GLY A 148 -17.66 3.80 -25.05
C GLY A 148 -17.41 3.82 -23.55
N LEU A 149 -16.58 4.75 -23.05
CA LEU A 149 -16.47 5.03 -21.61
C LEU A 149 -17.80 5.65 -21.16
N GLY A 150 -18.49 4.99 -20.23
CA GLY A 150 -19.91 5.19 -19.95
C GLY A 150 -20.37 6.65 -19.79
N GLU A 151 -21.61 6.92 -20.22
CA GLU A 151 -22.22 8.27 -20.31
C GLU A 151 -22.25 9.06 -18.98
N ASN A 152 -22.05 8.39 -17.85
CA ASN A 152 -22.15 8.97 -16.52
C ASN A 152 -20.84 9.61 -16.01
N ILE A 153 -19.71 9.48 -16.72
CA ILE A 153 -18.42 10.04 -16.28
C ILE A 153 -18.00 11.19 -17.21
N SER A 154 -18.25 12.44 -16.80
CA SER A 154 -17.71 13.63 -17.47
C SER A 154 -16.22 13.79 -17.13
N LEU A 155 -15.32 13.40 -18.05
CA LEU A 155 -13.87 13.57 -17.86
C LEU A 155 -13.51 15.05 -17.68
N SER A 156 -14.20 15.96 -18.36
CA SER A 156 -14.00 17.41 -18.16
C SER A 156 -14.24 17.85 -16.72
N LYS A 157 -15.24 17.26 -16.04
CA LYS A 157 -15.56 17.58 -14.65
C LYS A 157 -14.53 17.00 -13.68
N LEU A 158 -14.03 15.80 -13.96
CA LEU A 158 -12.92 15.22 -13.21
C LEU A 158 -11.65 16.06 -13.36
N VAL A 159 -11.31 16.46 -14.59
CA VAL A 159 -10.16 17.35 -14.86
C VAL A 159 -10.34 18.67 -14.11
N GLN A 160 -11.53 19.28 -14.17
CA GLN A 160 -11.83 20.50 -13.42
C GLN A 160 -11.60 20.32 -11.91
N GLN A 161 -12.11 19.23 -11.32
CA GLN A 161 -11.97 18.97 -9.89
C GLN A 161 -10.52 18.69 -9.49
N LEU A 162 -9.78 17.94 -10.31
CA LEU A 162 -8.37 17.67 -10.09
C LEU A 162 -7.54 18.96 -10.16
N VAL A 163 -7.74 19.78 -11.20
CA VAL A 163 -7.06 21.07 -11.34
C VAL A 163 -7.37 22.00 -10.18
N PHE A 164 -8.64 22.03 -9.73
CA PHE A 164 -9.01 22.78 -8.53
C PHE A 164 -8.20 22.31 -7.33
N LEU A 165 -8.17 21.00 -7.07
CA LEU A 165 -7.43 20.42 -5.95
C LEU A 165 -5.93 20.71 -6.03
N PHE A 166 -5.32 20.52 -7.21
CA PHE A 166 -3.89 20.74 -7.45
C PHE A 166 -3.46 22.19 -7.24
N ILE A 167 -4.33 23.17 -7.49
CA ILE A 167 -4.03 24.58 -7.24
C ILE A 167 -4.38 24.97 -5.81
N PHE A 168 -5.50 24.48 -5.29
CA PHE A 168 -6.01 24.87 -3.98
C PHE A 168 -5.17 24.31 -2.84
N VAL A 169 -4.72 23.05 -2.92
CA VAL A 169 -3.92 22.40 -1.86
C VAL A 169 -2.62 23.16 -1.57
N PRO A 170 -1.78 23.53 -2.56
CA PRO A 170 -0.60 24.36 -2.31
C PRO A 170 -0.94 25.70 -1.66
N ILE A 171 -2.03 26.36 -2.08
CA ILE A 171 -2.42 27.65 -1.50
C ILE A 171 -2.92 27.48 -0.07
N LEU A 172 -3.60 26.38 0.23
CA LEU A 172 -3.99 26.04 1.59
C LEU A 172 -2.76 25.81 2.48
N ILE A 173 -1.72 25.15 1.96
CA ILE A 173 -0.44 25.00 2.67
C ILE A 173 0.20 26.37 2.93
N VAL A 174 0.25 27.26 1.94
CA VAL A 174 0.76 28.64 2.13
C VAL A 174 -0.08 29.43 3.13
N ALA A 175 -1.40 29.22 3.17
CA ALA A 175 -2.26 29.83 4.18
C ALA A 175 -1.99 29.28 5.59
N LEU A 176 -1.73 27.98 5.72
CA LEU A 176 -1.33 27.36 7.00
C LEU A 176 0.05 27.85 7.47
N ASP A 177 0.98 28.02 6.54
CA ASP A 177 2.30 28.60 6.82
C ASP A 177 2.19 30.06 7.29
N ALA A 178 1.34 30.86 6.65
CA ALA A 178 1.01 32.22 7.09
C ALA A 178 0.28 32.27 8.45
N LEU A 179 -0.30 31.15 8.88
CA LEU A 179 -0.86 30.97 10.23
C LEU A 179 0.20 30.54 11.26
N GLU A 180 1.47 30.40 10.83
CA GLU A 180 2.60 29.86 11.59
C GLU A 180 2.37 28.42 12.08
N MET A 181 1.56 27.65 11.34
CA MET A 181 1.30 26.23 11.64
C MET A 181 2.31 25.29 10.98
N SER A 182 3.62 25.53 11.19
CA SER A 182 4.72 24.75 10.58
C SER A 182 4.63 23.25 10.82
N ALA A 183 4.19 22.83 12.01
CA ALA A 183 3.96 21.43 12.37
C ALA A 183 2.95 20.71 11.45
N ILE A 184 2.11 21.46 10.70
CA ILE A 184 1.14 20.92 9.74
C ILE A 184 1.56 21.24 8.30
N SER A 185 1.99 22.47 8.01
CA SER A 185 2.37 22.89 6.66
C SER A 185 3.62 22.14 6.15
N ASP A 186 4.58 21.81 7.02
CA ASP A 186 5.80 21.11 6.61
C ASP A 186 5.53 19.67 6.12
N PRO A 187 4.86 18.78 6.88
CA PRO A 187 4.47 17.46 6.38
C PRO A 187 3.59 17.53 5.13
N ALA A 188 2.66 18.50 5.08
CA ALA A 188 1.78 18.68 3.93
C ALA A 188 2.56 19.09 2.66
N THR A 189 3.57 19.94 2.81
CA THR A 189 4.48 20.33 1.71
C THR A 189 5.31 19.14 1.25
N GLY A 190 5.81 18.32 2.18
CA GLY A 190 6.53 17.09 1.87
C GLY A 190 5.68 16.14 1.01
N MET A 191 4.45 15.87 1.44
CA MET A 191 3.51 15.03 0.69
C MET A 191 3.19 15.62 -0.70
N LEU A 192 2.99 16.94 -0.81
CA LEU A 192 2.75 17.59 -2.11
C LEU A 192 3.96 17.40 -3.05
N ASN A 193 5.17 17.55 -2.54
CA ASN A 193 6.39 17.37 -3.32
C ASN A 193 6.56 15.92 -3.77
N GLU A 194 6.28 14.95 -2.90
CA GLU A 194 6.26 13.52 -3.26
C GLU A 194 5.21 13.22 -4.34
N LEU A 195 3.99 13.77 -4.22
CA LEU A 195 2.95 13.63 -5.24
C LEU A 195 3.35 14.23 -6.58
N LEU A 196 4.01 15.40 -6.59
CA LEU A 196 4.51 16.02 -7.81
C LEU A 196 5.66 15.21 -8.43
N ALA A 197 6.55 14.66 -7.61
CA ALA A 197 7.65 13.80 -8.03
C ALA A 197 7.14 12.46 -8.60
N ALA A 198 6.00 11.96 -8.12
CA ALA A 198 5.37 10.74 -8.64
C ALA A 198 4.81 10.90 -10.06
N ILE A 199 4.51 12.12 -10.53
CA ILE A 199 3.92 12.34 -11.87
C ILE A 199 4.86 11.81 -12.98
N PRO A 200 6.15 12.21 -13.06
CA PRO A 200 7.11 11.61 -13.99
C PRO A 200 7.25 10.09 -13.86
N GLU A 201 7.20 9.55 -12.64
CA GLU A 201 7.36 8.12 -12.38
C GLU A 201 6.18 7.32 -12.91
N ILE A 202 4.95 7.81 -12.71
CA ILE A 202 3.73 7.21 -13.26
C ILE A 202 3.78 7.17 -14.77
N ILE A 203 4.22 8.25 -15.41
CA ILE A 203 4.39 8.28 -16.87
C ILE A 203 5.44 7.26 -17.30
N GLY A 204 6.59 7.21 -16.61
CA GLY A 204 7.65 6.23 -16.87
C GLY A 204 7.17 4.79 -16.75
N ALA A 205 6.43 4.46 -15.68
CA ALA A 205 5.83 3.16 -15.47
C ALA A 205 4.83 2.79 -16.58
N GLY A 206 3.99 3.73 -17.00
CA GLY A 206 3.07 3.54 -18.13
C GLY A 206 3.80 3.27 -19.45
N ILE A 207 4.91 3.97 -19.71
CA ILE A 207 5.75 3.73 -20.89
C ILE A 207 6.37 2.33 -20.83
N ILE A 208 6.89 1.90 -19.68
CA ILE A 208 7.46 0.55 -19.50
C ILE A 208 6.41 -0.51 -19.87
N ILE A 209 5.20 -0.43 -19.32
CA ILE A 209 4.12 -1.38 -19.63
C ILE A 209 3.81 -1.39 -21.12
N ALA A 210 3.70 -0.21 -21.75
CA ALA A 210 3.41 -0.11 -23.18
C ALA A 210 4.49 -0.75 -24.05
N VAL A 211 5.77 -0.54 -23.70
CA VAL A 211 6.92 -1.15 -24.40
C VAL A 211 6.89 -2.66 -24.28
N PHE A 212 6.72 -3.19 -23.06
CA PHE A 212 6.63 -4.64 -22.83
C PHE A 212 5.43 -5.27 -23.53
N PHE A 213 4.29 -4.58 -23.57
CA PHE A 213 3.12 -5.06 -24.31
C PHE A 213 3.40 -5.18 -25.81
N LEU A 214 4.02 -4.17 -26.41
CA LEU A 214 4.36 -4.14 -27.83
C LEU A 214 5.40 -5.23 -28.17
N VAL A 215 6.51 -5.26 -27.43
CA VAL A 215 7.60 -6.23 -27.62
C VAL A 215 7.11 -7.64 -27.33
N GLY A 216 6.37 -7.83 -26.24
CA GLY A 216 5.83 -9.12 -25.82
C GLY A 216 4.89 -9.71 -26.85
N LYS A 217 3.97 -8.91 -27.42
CA LYS A 217 3.08 -9.36 -28.49
C LYS A 217 3.88 -9.82 -29.72
N PHE A 218 4.91 -9.07 -30.10
CA PHE A 218 5.78 -9.44 -31.22
C PHE A 218 6.54 -10.75 -30.95
N VAL A 219 7.25 -10.84 -29.82
CA VAL A 219 8.01 -12.03 -29.41
C VAL A 219 7.12 -13.27 -29.33
N VAL A 220 5.93 -13.15 -28.74
CA VAL A 220 5.00 -14.27 -28.59
C VAL A 220 4.43 -14.69 -29.93
N SER A 221 4.12 -13.76 -30.84
CA SER A 221 3.65 -14.12 -32.18
C SER A 221 4.67 -14.96 -32.94
N MET A 222 5.95 -14.55 -32.91
CA MET A 222 7.04 -15.33 -33.50
C MET A 222 7.19 -16.69 -32.83
N LEU A 223 7.15 -16.74 -31.50
CA LEU A 223 7.25 -18.00 -30.75
C LEU A 223 6.13 -18.97 -31.13
N VAL A 224 4.89 -18.49 -31.19
CA VAL A 224 3.73 -19.32 -31.56
C VAL A 224 3.88 -19.87 -32.98
N GLU A 225 4.31 -19.05 -33.94
CA GLU A 225 4.56 -19.50 -35.31
C GLU A 225 5.68 -20.53 -35.39
N LEU A 226 6.80 -20.31 -34.70
CA LEU A 226 7.90 -21.28 -34.62
C LEU A 226 7.43 -22.60 -34.02
N LEU A 227 6.68 -22.57 -32.91
CA LEU A 227 6.14 -23.75 -32.25
C LEU A 227 5.15 -24.51 -33.15
N LYS A 228 4.31 -23.81 -33.91
CA LYS A 228 3.43 -24.43 -34.91
C LYS A 228 4.24 -25.11 -36.02
N ASN A 229 5.27 -24.43 -36.54
CA ASN A 229 6.09 -24.93 -37.64
C ASN A 229 6.89 -26.20 -37.26
N ILE A 230 7.32 -26.33 -36.01
CA ILE A 230 7.96 -27.57 -35.52
C ILE A 230 6.96 -28.68 -35.17
N GLY A 231 5.65 -28.42 -35.29
CA GLY A 231 4.60 -29.38 -35.00
C GLY A 231 4.29 -29.55 -33.51
N ALA A 232 4.52 -28.53 -32.69
CA ALA A 232 4.23 -28.57 -31.24
C ALA A 232 2.74 -28.87 -30.96
N ASP A 233 1.83 -28.43 -31.83
CA ASP A 233 0.40 -28.70 -31.70
C ASP A 233 0.04 -30.18 -31.87
N GLN A 234 0.92 -30.99 -32.47
CA GLN A 234 0.72 -32.43 -32.59
C GLN A 234 1.26 -33.21 -31.39
N LEU A 235 2.06 -32.58 -30.52
CA LEU A 235 2.66 -33.24 -29.36
C LEU A 235 1.62 -33.78 -28.37
N PRO A 236 0.55 -33.04 -27.97
CA PRO A 236 -0.42 -33.56 -27.02
C PRO A 236 -1.04 -34.91 -27.45
N ALA A 237 -1.31 -35.08 -28.75
CA ALA A 237 -1.78 -36.34 -29.32
C ALA A 237 -0.70 -37.45 -29.24
N LYS A 238 0.55 -37.13 -29.62
CA LYS A 238 1.68 -38.08 -29.56
C LYS A 238 2.06 -38.50 -28.14
N LEU A 239 1.88 -37.61 -27.16
CA LEU A 239 2.15 -37.86 -25.74
C LEU A 239 0.99 -38.59 -25.03
N GLY A 240 -0.12 -38.85 -25.73
CA GLY A 240 -1.31 -39.48 -25.15
C GLY A 240 -2.05 -38.60 -24.14
N LEU A 241 -1.89 -37.28 -24.25
CA LEU A 241 -2.50 -36.29 -23.36
C LEU A 241 -3.86 -35.79 -23.88
N ALA A 242 -4.22 -36.10 -25.13
CA ALA A 242 -5.49 -35.68 -25.75
C ALA A 242 -6.74 -35.95 -24.89
N PRO A 243 -6.89 -37.10 -24.18
CA PRO A 243 -8.03 -37.34 -23.29
C PRO A 243 -8.11 -36.40 -22.08
N VAL A 244 -7.00 -35.75 -21.72
CA VAL A 244 -6.88 -34.89 -20.53
C VAL A 244 -7.03 -33.40 -20.89
N VAL A 245 -6.46 -32.97 -22.02
CA VAL A 245 -6.47 -31.56 -22.45
C VAL A 245 -7.53 -31.21 -23.50
N GLY A 246 -8.16 -32.21 -24.13
CA GLY A 246 -9.12 -32.03 -25.22
C GLY A 246 -8.49 -32.01 -26.62
N GLU A 247 -9.28 -32.32 -27.65
CA GLU A 247 -8.81 -32.47 -29.04
C GLU A 247 -8.45 -31.14 -29.71
N ASP A 248 -9.10 -30.03 -29.32
CA ASP A 248 -8.86 -28.69 -29.88
C ASP A 248 -7.69 -27.95 -29.20
N PHE A 249 -6.98 -28.60 -28.29
CA PHE A 249 -5.91 -28.00 -27.51
C PHE A 249 -4.66 -27.76 -28.36
N SER A 250 -4.29 -26.50 -28.56
CA SER A 250 -3.03 -26.11 -29.24
C SER A 250 -1.94 -25.73 -28.23
N LEU A 251 -0.90 -26.54 -28.16
CA LEU A 251 0.24 -26.29 -27.26
C LEU A 251 0.95 -24.97 -27.60
N SER A 252 1.08 -24.63 -28.89
CA SER A 252 1.70 -23.38 -29.33
C SER A 252 1.01 -22.14 -28.74
N LYS A 253 -0.32 -22.08 -28.77
CA LYS A 253 -1.08 -20.96 -28.19
C LYS A 253 -1.01 -20.94 -26.67
N LEU A 254 -1.05 -22.12 -26.01
CA LEU A 254 -0.90 -22.16 -24.55
C LEU A 254 0.47 -21.59 -24.15
N THR A 255 1.56 -22.09 -24.74
CA THR A 255 2.91 -21.61 -24.45
C THR A 255 3.04 -20.12 -24.77
N GLY A 256 2.47 -19.66 -25.88
CA GLY A 256 2.44 -18.24 -26.22
C GLY A 256 1.74 -17.39 -25.16
N SER A 257 0.56 -17.80 -24.69
CA SER A 257 -0.18 -17.11 -23.63
C SER A 257 0.57 -17.12 -22.29
N VAL A 258 1.22 -18.24 -21.95
CA VAL A 258 2.05 -18.34 -20.74
C VAL A 258 3.23 -17.38 -20.84
N VAL A 259 4.00 -17.41 -21.93
CA VAL A 259 5.13 -16.48 -22.13
C VAL A 259 4.67 -15.02 -22.12
N PHE A 260 3.54 -14.72 -22.76
CA PHE A 260 2.95 -13.37 -22.72
C PHE A 260 2.62 -12.94 -21.29
N PHE A 261 2.03 -13.84 -20.48
CA PHE A 261 1.77 -13.60 -19.07
C PHE A 261 3.06 -13.27 -18.31
N PHE A 262 4.14 -14.05 -18.46
CA PHE A 262 5.42 -13.77 -17.80
C PHE A 262 6.02 -12.43 -18.22
N ILE A 263 5.96 -12.09 -19.51
CA ILE A 263 6.44 -10.79 -20.02
C ILE A 263 5.64 -9.64 -19.41
N MET A 264 4.31 -9.73 -19.42
CA MET A 264 3.45 -8.69 -18.86
C MET A 264 3.58 -8.59 -17.33
N PHE A 265 3.73 -9.72 -16.64
CA PHE A 265 3.95 -9.73 -15.20
C PHE A 265 5.28 -9.08 -14.83
N THR A 266 6.34 -9.34 -15.62
CA THR A 266 7.63 -8.63 -15.49
C THR A 266 7.46 -7.13 -15.72
N ALA A 267 6.65 -6.73 -16.71
CA ALA A 267 6.35 -5.32 -16.97
C ALA A 267 5.70 -4.63 -15.77
N VAL A 268 4.79 -5.32 -15.08
CA VAL A 268 4.15 -4.83 -13.86
C VAL A 268 5.17 -4.68 -12.72
N ILE A 269 6.05 -5.66 -12.52
CA ILE A 269 7.14 -5.57 -11.54
C ILE A 269 8.02 -4.34 -11.84
N SER A 270 8.51 -4.20 -13.07
CA SER A 270 9.34 -3.05 -13.47
C SER A 270 8.61 -1.71 -13.35
N ALA A 271 7.30 -1.69 -13.60
CA ALA A 271 6.48 -0.50 -13.38
C ALA A 271 6.39 -0.14 -11.89
N LEU A 272 6.23 -1.12 -11.01
CA LEU A 272 6.20 -0.90 -9.56
C LEU A 272 7.55 -0.43 -9.02
N GLU A 273 8.65 -1.00 -9.49
CA GLU A 273 10.01 -0.51 -9.17
C GLU A 273 10.18 0.94 -9.62
N LYS A 274 9.67 1.28 -10.81
CA LYS A 274 9.71 2.66 -11.33
C LYS A 274 8.89 3.64 -10.49
N LEU A 275 7.83 3.16 -9.83
CA LEU A 275 7.00 3.90 -8.88
C LEU A 275 7.56 3.89 -7.44
N ASN A 276 8.80 3.42 -7.25
CA ASN A 276 9.44 3.22 -5.94
C ASN A 276 8.69 2.27 -4.99
N MET A 277 7.86 1.36 -5.52
CA MET A 277 7.14 0.34 -4.75
C MET A 277 7.95 -0.96 -4.68
N VAL A 278 9.20 -0.87 -4.20
CA VAL A 278 10.22 -1.93 -4.28
C VAL A 278 9.79 -3.19 -3.51
N GLU A 279 9.16 -3.04 -2.35
CA GLU A 279 8.71 -4.16 -1.52
C GLU A 279 7.61 -4.96 -2.22
N ILE A 280 6.66 -4.25 -2.86
CA ILE A 280 5.58 -4.89 -3.61
C ILE A 280 6.16 -5.59 -4.84
N ALA A 281 7.08 -4.92 -5.56
CA ALA A 281 7.78 -5.50 -6.70
C ALA A 281 8.55 -6.78 -6.31
N SER A 282 9.24 -6.79 -5.17
CA SER A 282 9.96 -7.96 -4.66
C SER A 282 9.03 -9.13 -4.40
N VAL A 283 7.91 -8.91 -3.71
CA VAL A 283 6.91 -9.96 -3.46
C VAL A 283 6.36 -10.51 -4.77
N LEU A 284 6.04 -9.64 -5.73
CA LEU A 284 5.58 -10.10 -7.04
C LEU A 284 6.68 -10.86 -7.80
N SER A 285 7.94 -10.45 -7.71
CA SER A 285 9.07 -11.17 -8.31
C SER A 285 9.18 -12.60 -7.76
N ASP A 286 9.06 -12.78 -6.44
CA ASP A 286 9.04 -14.11 -5.82
C ASP A 286 7.85 -14.94 -6.32
N LEU A 287 6.66 -14.33 -6.45
CA LEU A 287 5.49 -14.99 -7.05
C LEU A 287 5.71 -15.37 -8.52
N LEU A 288 6.43 -14.56 -9.29
CA LEU A 288 6.77 -14.87 -10.68
C LEU A 288 7.71 -16.07 -10.76
N VAL A 289 8.72 -16.14 -9.87
CA VAL A 289 9.63 -17.28 -9.76
C VAL A 289 8.86 -18.55 -9.39
N LEU A 290 7.95 -18.47 -8.41
CA LEU A 290 7.06 -19.58 -8.05
C LEU A 290 6.20 -20.02 -9.23
N GLY A 291 5.62 -19.08 -9.98
CA GLY A 291 4.89 -19.37 -11.21
C GLY A 291 5.75 -20.12 -12.23
N GLY A 292 7.02 -19.71 -12.40
CA GLY A 292 7.98 -20.37 -13.29
C GLY A 292 8.31 -21.80 -12.85
N GLN A 293 8.51 -22.01 -11.55
CA GLN A 293 8.72 -23.33 -10.96
C GLN A 293 7.51 -24.25 -11.18
N ILE A 294 6.29 -23.73 -11.03
CA ILE A 294 5.06 -24.48 -11.30
C ILE A 294 5.01 -24.94 -12.77
N VAL A 295 5.32 -24.04 -13.71
CA VAL A 295 5.37 -24.39 -15.15
C VAL A 295 6.44 -25.46 -15.43
N LEU A 296 7.63 -25.33 -14.83
CA LEU A 296 8.72 -26.31 -14.94
C LEU A 296 8.27 -27.69 -14.42
N GLY A 297 7.65 -27.73 -13.24
CA GLY A 297 7.13 -28.97 -12.66
C GLY A 297 6.07 -29.62 -13.54
N LEU A 298 5.13 -28.83 -14.08
CA LEU A 298 4.12 -29.33 -15.02
C LEU A 298 4.75 -29.92 -16.29
N LEU A 299 5.81 -29.29 -16.79
CA LEU A 299 6.57 -29.80 -17.94
C LEU A 299 7.22 -31.15 -17.61
N ILE A 300 7.86 -31.27 -16.45
CA ILE A 300 8.46 -32.54 -15.97
C ILE A 300 7.40 -33.64 -15.88
N LEU A 301 6.21 -33.34 -15.32
CA LEU A 301 5.11 -34.29 -15.24
C LEU A 301 4.63 -34.74 -16.62
N ALA A 302 4.48 -33.80 -17.56
CA ALA A 302 4.05 -34.10 -18.93
C ALA A 302 5.04 -35.01 -19.66
N VAL A 303 6.35 -34.69 -19.57
CA VAL A 303 7.42 -35.49 -20.18
C VAL A 303 7.55 -36.86 -19.51
N GLY A 304 7.46 -36.91 -18.19
CA GLY A 304 7.56 -38.17 -17.47
C GLY A 304 6.37 -39.11 -17.70
N ASN A 305 5.15 -38.58 -17.92
CA ASN A 305 4.01 -39.38 -18.35
C ASN A 305 4.25 -40.07 -19.70
N TYR A 306 4.92 -39.38 -20.63
CA TYR A 306 5.32 -39.98 -21.90
C TYR A 306 6.28 -41.15 -21.71
N PHE A 307 7.31 -40.99 -20.86
CA PHE A 307 8.24 -42.09 -20.55
C PHE A 307 7.55 -43.26 -19.84
N ALA A 308 6.62 -43.00 -18.93
CA ALA A 308 5.84 -44.04 -18.26
C ALA A 308 5.01 -44.86 -19.27
N ASN A 309 4.37 -44.19 -20.23
CA ASN A 309 3.59 -44.85 -21.29
C ASN A 309 4.48 -45.63 -22.26
N LEU A 310 5.65 -45.09 -22.61
CA LEU A 310 6.63 -45.77 -23.45
C LEU A 310 7.13 -47.06 -22.78
N ALA A 311 7.50 -46.99 -21.51
CA ALA A 311 7.93 -48.16 -20.74
C ALA A 311 6.82 -49.21 -20.67
N HIS A 312 5.58 -48.80 -20.41
CA HIS A 312 4.44 -49.70 -20.41
C HIS A 312 4.29 -50.42 -21.75
N LYS A 313 4.31 -49.67 -22.85
CA LYS A 313 4.12 -50.20 -24.21
C LYS A 313 5.22 -51.17 -24.63
N LEU A 314 6.48 -50.87 -24.31
CA LEU A 314 7.62 -51.74 -24.64
C LEU A 314 7.61 -53.02 -23.81
N LEU A 315 7.28 -52.93 -22.52
CA LEU A 315 7.24 -54.10 -21.64
C LEU A 315 6.02 -55.00 -21.89
N SER A 316 4.89 -54.43 -22.33
CA SER A 316 3.69 -55.19 -22.66
C SER A 316 3.81 -56.01 -23.95
N GLN A 317 4.84 -55.77 -24.77
CA GLN A 317 5.07 -56.50 -26.03
C GLN A 317 5.70 -57.88 -25.83
N GLY A 318 6.27 -58.18 -24.66
CA GLY A 318 6.84 -59.50 -24.36
C GLY A 318 5.78 -60.50 -23.86
N GLU A 319 5.92 -61.78 -24.19
CA GLU A 319 5.07 -62.84 -23.63
C GLU A 319 5.12 -62.83 -22.09
N ASN A 320 3.95 -62.81 -21.45
CA ASN A 320 3.75 -62.89 -20.00
C ASN A 320 4.23 -61.71 -19.14
N ASN A 321 4.50 -60.52 -19.73
CA ASN A 321 5.06 -59.37 -19.01
C ASN A 321 4.05 -58.26 -18.60
N ALA A 322 2.74 -58.52 -18.67
CA ALA A 322 1.71 -57.50 -18.38
C ALA A 322 1.80 -56.91 -16.96
N ALA A 323 2.12 -57.75 -15.96
CA ALA A 323 2.32 -57.29 -14.59
C ALA A 323 3.56 -56.39 -14.46
N LEU A 324 4.68 -56.79 -15.06
CA LEU A 324 5.92 -56.01 -15.06
C LEU A 324 5.75 -54.65 -15.77
N ALA A 325 5.03 -54.63 -16.89
CA ALA A 325 4.71 -53.41 -17.61
C ALA A 325 3.88 -52.41 -16.77
N THR A 326 2.96 -52.92 -15.97
CA THR A 326 2.11 -52.11 -15.09
C THR A 326 2.91 -51.57 -13.91
N ILE A 327 3.70 -52.43 -13.25
CA ILE A 327 4.58 -52.04 -12.15
C ILE A 327 5.57 -50.96 -12.61
N ALA A 328 6.23 -51.15 -13.75
CA ALA A 328 7.18 -50.18 -14.30
C ALA A 328 6.52 -48.82 -14.58
N ARG A 329 5.31 -48.82 -15.16
CA ARG A 329 4.57 -47.58 -15.41
C ARG A 329 4.31 -46.79 -14.14
N TYR A 330 3.76 -47.43 -13.11
CA TYR A 330 3.45 -46.76 -11.85
C TYR A 330 4.70 -46.36 -11.07
N ALA A 331 5.79 -47.14 -11.16
CA ALA A 331 7.07 -46.77 -10.58
C ALA A 331 7.63 -45.49 -11.23
N ILE A 332 7.59 -45.39 -12.56
CA ILE A 332 8.02 -44.18 -13.29
C ILE A 332 7.11 -42.99 -12.96
N LEU A 333 5.79 -43.16 -12.94
CA LEU A 333 4.87 -42.08 -12.58
C LEU A 333 5.09 -41.58 -11.15
N ALA A 334 5.31 -42.47 -10.18
CA ALA A 334 5.62 -42.10 -8.80
C ALA A 334 6.93 -41.29 -8.71
N LEU A 335 7.97 -41.72 -9.43
CA LEU A 335 9.24 -41.01 -9.50
C LEU A 335 9.09 -39.62 -10.15
N VAL A 336 8.42 -39.56 -11.30
CA VAL A 336 8.16 -38.32 -12.04
C VAL A 336 7.33 -37.35 -11.22
N LEU A 337 6.33 -37.85 -10.48
CA LEU A 337 5.53 -37.05 -9.58
C LEU A 337 6.39 -36.40 -8.49
N ALA A 338 7.29 -37.18 -7.87
CA ALA A 338 8.20 -36.66 -6.86
C ALA A 338 9.15 -35.58 -7.43
N ILE A 339 9.76 -35.84 -8.60
CA ILE A 339 10.65 -34.87 -9.26
C ILE A 339 9.88 -33.62 -9.67
N GLY A 340 8.67 -33.78 -10.22
CA GLY A 340 7.80 -32.68 -10.64
C GLY A 340 7.38 -31.80 -9.47
N LEU A 341 6.90 -32.39 -8.36
CA LEU A 341 6.49 -31.65 -7.16
C LEU A 341 7.67 -30.91 -6.51
N ASN A 342 8.86 -31.53 -6.47
CA ASN A 342 10.08 -30.87 -6.04
C ASN A 342 10.39 -29.65 -6.93
N ALA A 343 10.37 -29.81 -8.25
CA ALA A 343 10.64 -28.73 -9.19
C ALA A 343 9.64 -27.55 -9.10
N MET A 344 8.41 -27.79 -8.62
CA MET A 344 7.43 -26.73 -8.33
C MET A 344 7.76 -25.94 -7.05
N GLY A 345 8.79 -26.31 -6.29
CA GLY A 345 9.12 -25.71 -5.00
C GLY A 345 8.16 -26.11 -3.88
N ILE A 346 7.29 -27.11 -4.10
CA ILE A 346 6.30 -27.54 -3.11
C ILE A 346 7.02 -28.39 -2.05
N ALA A 347 7.38 -27.72 -0.96
CA ALA A 347 7.90 -28.32 0.26
C ALA A 347 8.91 -29.45 -0.03
N ASP A 348 10.02 -29.07 -0.67
CA ASP A 348 11.10 -29.97 -1.10
C ASP A 348 11.49 -31.01 -0.04
N THR A 349 11.61 -30.56 1.21
CA THR A 349 11.90 -31.42 2.37
C THR A 349 10.82 -32.49 2.60
N ILE A 350 9.54 -32.15 2.47
CA ILE A 350 8.43 -33.11 2.64
C ILE A 350 8.51 -34.16 1.53
N VAL A 351 8.74 -33.74 0.28
CA VAL A 351 8.83 -34.66 -0.87
C VAL A 351 10.04 -35.58 -0.73
N HIS A 352 11.22 -35.06 -0.38
CA HIS A 352 12.43 -35.86 -0.17
C HIS A 352 12.28 -36.84 0.99
N LEU A 353 11.72 -36.39 2.12
CA LEU A 353 11.49 -37.27 3.27
C LEU A 353 10.50 -38.37 2.91
N ALA A 354 9.34 -38.04 2.33
CA ALA A 354 8.34 -39.04 1.96
C ALA A 354 8.87 -40.06 0.94
N PHE A 355 9.57 -39.58 -0.08
CA PHE A 355 10.16 -40.46 -1.10
C PHE A 355 11.32 -41.29 -0.54
N GLY A 356 12.21 -40.68 0.23
CA GLY A 356 13.33 -41.36 0.88
C GLY A 356 12.87 -42.41 1.88
N LEU A 357 11.83 -42.11 2.68
CA LEU A 357 11.24 -43.06 3.62
C LEU A 357 10.50 -44.19 2.91
N SER A 358 9.74 -43.89 1.85
CA SER A 358 9.02 -44.93 1.08
C SER A 358 9.98 -45.87 0.34
N LEU A 359 10.99 -45.34 -0.36
CA LEU A 359 12.05 -46.15 -0.96
C LEU A 359 12.86 -46.89 0.10
N GLY A 360 13.16 -46.25 1.23
CA GLY A 360 13.82 -46.89 2.36
C GLY A 360 13.02 -48.08 2.90
N ALA A 361 11.71 -47.93 3.06
CA ALA A 361 10.81 -49.01 3.49
C ALA A 361 10.77 -50.15 2.47
N ILE A 362 10.71 -49.85 1.17
CA ILE A 362 10.76 -50.85 0.10
C ILE A 362 12.10 -51.58 0.11
N ALA A 363 13.22 -50.85 0.23
CA ALA A 363 14.56 -51.42 0.28
C ALA A 363 14.71 -52.35 1.49
N ILE A 364 14.23 -51.95 2.67
CA ILE A 364 14.19 -52.77 3.88
C ILE A 364 13.32 -54.01 3.67
N ALA A 365 12.11 -53.86 3.10
CA ALA A 365 11.21 -54.97 2.83
C ALA A 365 11.85 -56.01 1.89
N VAL A 366 12.47 -55.57 0.80
CA VAL A 366 13.19 -56.45 -0.14
C VAL A 366 14.38 -57.13 0.55
N ALA A 367 15.19 -56.37 1.30
CA ALA A 367 16.33 -56.91 2.04
C ALA A 367 15.90 -57.99 3.04
N LEU A 368 14.79 -57.78 3.76
CA LEU A 368 14.22 -58.75 4.70
C LEU A 368 13.61 -59.96 3.98
N SER A 369 12.85 -59.76 2.90
CA SER A 369 12.25 -60.86 2.13
C SER A 369 13.30 -61.79 1.52
N PHE A 370 14.37 -61.24 0.94
CA PHE A 370 15.48 -62.05 0.41
C PHE A 370 16.37 -62.61 1.52
N GLY A 371 16.68 -61.83 2.56
CA GLY A 371 17.54 -62.27 3.66
C GLY A 371 16.93 -63.41 4.48
N LEU A 372 15.65 -63.32 4.82
CA LEU A 372 14.94 -64.36 5.55
C LEU A 372 14.55 -65.55 4.65
N GLY A 373 14.05 -65.28 3.44
CA GLY A 373 13.62 -66.32 2.49
C GLY A 373 14.77 -67.10 1.84
N GLY A 374 15.94 -66.47 1.64
CA GLY A 374 17.12 -67.08 1.03
C GLY A 374 18.06 -67.77 2.02
N ARG A 375 17.78 -67.70 3.33
CA ARG A 375 18.65 -68.20 4.40
C ARG A 375 19.07 -69.65 4.20
N GLU A 376 18.13 -70.50 3.80
CA GLU A 376 18.36 -71.94 3.66
C GLU A 376 19.14 -72.30 2.40
N ALA A 377 18.91 -71.58 1.29
CA ALA A 377 19.68 -71.71 0.06
C ALA A 377 21.13 -71.23 0.25
N ALA A 378 21.32 -70.09 0.92
CA ALA A 378 22.64 -69.59 1.27
C ALA A 378 23.39 -70.54 2.22
N GLY A 379 22.68 -71.13 3.20
CA GLY A 379 23.21 -72.15 4.09
C GLY A 379 23.76 -73.37 3.34
N LYS A 380 22.95 -73.96 2.44
CA LYS A 380 23.38 -75.10 1.61
C LYS A 380 24.58 -74.78 0.72
N GLN A 381 24.61 -73.59 0.14
CA GLN A 381 25.74 -73.18 -0.71
C GLN A 381 27.02 -72.99 0.10
N MET A 382 26.93 -72.41 1.30
CA MET A 382 28.07 -72.26 2.20
C MET A 382 28.60 -73.62 2.66
N GLU A 383 27.71 -74.55 2.97
CA GLU A 383 28.06 -75.93 3.34
C GLU A 383 28.76 -76.67 2.20
N TYR A 384 28.30 -76.50 0.96
CA TYR A 384 28.97 -77.02 -0.23
C TYR A 384 30.38 -76.44 -0.40
N ILE A 385 30.55 -75.11 -0.25
CA ILE A 385 31.86 -74.45 -0.34
C ILE A 385 32.81 -74.98 0.74
N LEU A 386 32.35 -75.08 1.98
CA LEU A 386 33.12 -75.61 3.11
C LEU A 386 33.51 -77.08 2.88
N SER A 387 32.64 -77.88 2.24
CA SER A 387 32.94 -79.29 1.93
C SER A 387 34.05 -79.47 0.89
N LYS A 388 34.21 -78.51 -0.03
CA LYS A 388 35.34 -78.48 -0.99
C LYS A 388 36.66 -78.19 -0.28
N PHE A 389 36.67 -77.17 0.58
CA PHE A 389 37.87 -76.82 1.36
C PHE A 389 38.31 -77.93 2.32
N ARG A 390 37.37 -78.71 2.85
CA ARG A 390 37.67 -79.88 3.70
C ARG A 390 38.22 -81.11 2.96
N LYS A 391 38.18 -81.15 1.63
CA LYS A 391 38.72 -82.26 0.82
C LYS A 391 40.16 -82.03 0.33
N ASP A 392 40.63 -80.78 0.37
CA ASP A 392 41.98 -80.38 -0.05
C ASP A 392 42.93 -80.19 1.16
N SER A 393 42.54 -80.70 2.34
CA SER A 393 43.36 -80.85 3.56
C SER A 393 43.28 -82.30 4.01
#